data_AF-A0A9E1EJ79-F1
#
_entry.id   AF-A0A9E1EJ79-F1
#
_cell.length_a   1.000
_cell.length_b   1.000
_cell.length_c   1.000
_cell.angle_alpha   90.00
_cell.angle_beta   90.00
_cell.angle_gamma   90.00
#
_symmetry.space_group_name_H-M   'P 1'
#
loop_
_entity.id
_entity.type
_entity.pdbx_description
1 polymer ?
#
loop_
_entity_poly.entity_id
_entity_poly.type
_entity_poly.pdbx_seq_one_letter_code
_entity_poly.pdbx_strand_id
1 'polypeptide(L)'
;MSENKAADCCEEDCIHENLLKIVNEKMPAETELYDLSELFKVFGDSTRIRILFVLFEAEVCVCDLANALNMTQSAISHQLRILKANKL
;
A
#
# COMPACT_ATOMS: atom_id res chain seq x y z
N MET A 1 -32.39 9.93 8.35
CA MET A 1 -32.55 10.01 6.87
C MET A 1 -31.28 10.61 6.31
N SER A 2 -30.28 9.78 6.05
CA SER A 2 -29.03 10.17 5.42
C SER A 2 -29.01 9.50 4.06
N GLU A 3 -29.45 10.25 3.04
CA GLU A 3 -29.49 9.78 1.67
C GLU A 3 -28.06 9.67 1.14
N ASN A 4 -27.61 8.43 1.03
CA ASN A 4 -26.44 8.02 0.29
C ASN A 4 -26.76 8.17 -1.20
N LYS A 5 -26.47 9.33 -1.79
CA LYS A 5 -26.61 9.53 -3.23
C LYS A 5 -25.47 8.81 -3.93
N ALA A 6 -25.84 7.67 -4.50
CA ALA A 6 -25.05 6.92 -5.46
C ALA A 6 -24.38 7.88 -6.45
N ALA A 7 -23.08 7.69 -6.66
CA ALA A 7 -22.34 8.32 -7.75
C ALA A 7 -22.95 7.81 -9.06
N ASP A 8 -23.88 8.60 -9.58
CA ASP A 8 -24.57 8.36 -10.84
C ASP A 8 -23.51 8.47 -11.94
N CYS A 9 -23.25 7.37 -12.65
CA CYS A 9 -22.39 7.38 -13.82
C CYS A 9 -23.01 8.36 -14.82
N CYS A 10 -22.35 9.50 -15.10
CA CYS A 10 -22.86 10.40 -16.12
C CYS A 10 -22.90 9.70 -17.48
N GLU A 11 -24.06 9.74 -18.14
CA GLU A 11 -24.27 9.25 -19.50
C GLU A 11 -23.65 10.19 -20.57
N GLU A 12 -23.10 11.34 -20.16
CA GLU A 12 -22.41 12.34 -20.99
C GLU A 12 -21.14 12.85 -20.27
N ASP A 13 -20.18 13.42 -21.03
CA ASP A 13 -18.96 14.05 -20.49
C ASP A 13 -19.30 15.29 -19.63
N CYS A 14 -19.65 15.07 -18.37
CA CYS A 14 -20.08 16.08 -17.41
C CYS A 14 -18.87 16.51 -16.53
N ILE A 15 -18.46 17.78 -16.59
CA ILE A 15 -17.44 18.31 -15.67
C ILE A 15 -18.13 18.91 -14.44
N HIS A 16 -17.91 18.30 -13.29
CA HIS A 16 -18.43 18.78 -12.01
C HIS A 16 -17.48 19.79 -11.35
N GLU A 17 -17.49 21.04 -11.84
CA GLU A 17 -16.57 22.11 -11.39
C GLU A 17 -16.55 22.31 -9.86
N ASN A 18 -17.71 22.26 -9.20
CA ASN A 18 -17.81 22.40 -7.75
C ASN A 18 -17.06 21.30 -6.99
N LEU A 19 -17.08 20.05 -7.49
CA LEU A 19 -16.32 18.95 -6.90
C LEU A 19 -14.83 19.11 -7.15
N LEU A 20 -14.45 19.50 -8.37
CA LEU A 20 -13.04 19.73 -8.72
C LEU A 20 -12.42 20.84 -7.86
N LYS A 21 -13.16 21.90 -7.57
CA LYS A 21 -12.70 22.96 -6.67
C LYS A 21 -12.37 22.41 -5.27
N ILE A 22 -13.26 21.61 -4.69
CA ILE A 22 -13.05 20.99 -3.38
C ILE A 22 -11.84 20.05 -3.40
N VAL A 23 -11.69 19.26 -4.47
CA VAL A 23 -10.56 18.35 -4.65
C VAL A 23 -9.26 19.14 -4.73
N ASN A 24 -9.19 20.16 -5.58
CA ASN A 24 -7.99 20.99 -5.76
C ASN A 24 -7.60 21.74 -4.48
N GLU A 25 -8.56 22.19 -3.66
CA GLU A 25 -8.30 22.83 -2.37
C GLU A 25 -7.74 21.86 -1.32
N LYS A 26 -8.03 20.56 -1.43
CA LYS A 26 -7.64 19.52 -0.45
C LYS A 26 -6.55 18.58 -0.95
N MET A 27 -6.18 18.64 -2.22
CA MET A 27 -5.21 17.75 -2.83
C MET A 27 -3.84 17.97 -2.14
N PRO A 28 -3.22 16.91 -1.61
CA PRO A 28 -1.88 17.00 -1.06
C PRO A 28 -0.86 17.47 -2.10
N ALA A 29 0.30 17.91 -1.65
CA ALA A 29 1.38 18.25 -2.57
C ALA A 29 1.81 17.01 -3.38
N GLU A 30 2.19 17.20 -4.64
CA GLU A 30 2.68 16.13 -5.52
C GLU A 30 3.84 15.33 -4.89
N THR A 31 4.70 15.99 -4.11
CA THR A 31 5.78 15.33 -3.37
C THR A 31 5.26 14.35 -2.33
N GLU A 32 4.19 14.70 -1.61
CA GLU A 32 3.58 13.83 -0.60
C GLU A 32 2.88 12.63 -1.27
N LEU A 33 2.20 12.87 -2.40
CA LEU A 33 1.60 11.81 -3.20
C LEU A 33 2.65 10.85 -3.76
N TYR A 34 3.81 11.38 -4.18
CA TYR A 34 4.94 10.58 -4.64
C TYR A 34 5.54 9.72 -3.52
N ASP A 35 5.81 10.30 -2.35
CA ASP A 35 6.33 9.58 -1.19
C ASP A 35 5.36 8.46 -0.75
N LEU A 36 4.05 8.74 -0.76
CA LEU A 36 3.01 7.76 -0.47
C LEU A 36 2.97 6.63 -1.53
N SER A 37 3.14 6.96 -2.80
CA SER A 37 3.22 5.97 -3.89
C SER A 37 4.42 5.05 -3.73
N GLU A 38 5.60 5.59 -3.43
CA GLU A 38 6.80 4.79 -3.15
C GLU A 38 6.59 3.87 -1.94
N LEU A 39 5.95 4.36 -0.88
CA LEU A 39 5.60 3.54 0.27
C LEU A 39 4.65 2.38 -0.12
N PHE A 40 3.60 2.67 -0.88
CA PHE A 40 2.65 1.65 -1.33
C PHE A 40 3.26 0.64 -2.31
N LYS A 41 4.26 1.01 -3.11
CA LYS A 41 4.99 0.03 -3.94
C LYS A 41 5.66 -1.04 -3.08
N VAL A 42 6.17 -0.68 -1.91
CA VAL A 42 6.74 -1.65 -0.97
C VAL A 42 5.65 -2.54 -0.39
N PHE A 43 4.56 -1.96 0.10
CA PHE A 43 3.45 -2.72 0.70
C PHE A 43 2.54 -3.46 -0.29
N GLY A 44 2.61 -3.15 -1.59
CA GLY A 44 1.81 -3.79 -2.63
C GLY A 44 2.18 -5.24 -2.95
N ASP A 45 3.25 -5.75 -2.36
CA ASP A 45 3.68 -7.15 -2.51
C ASP A 45 3.18 -8.01 -1.34
N SER A 46 2.37 -9.01 -1.68
CA SER A 46 1.75 -9.90 -0.69
C SER A 46 2.77 -10.73 0.09
N THR A 47 3.94 -11.03 -0.46
CA THR A 47 5.00 -11.76 0.26
C THR A 47 5.61 -10.87 1.34
N ARG A 48 5.90 -9.61 1.02
CA ARG A 48 6.42 -8.63 1.99
C ARG A 48 5.44 -8.38 3.12
N ILE A 49 4.14 -8.25 2.82
CA ILE A 49 3.10 -8.12 3.84
C ILE A 49 3.06 -9.34 4.77
N ARG A 50 3.15 -10.56 4.22
CA ARG A 50 3.20 -11.79 5.03
C ARG A 50 4.44 -11.85 5.93
N ILE A 51 5.60 -11.43 5.44
CA ILE A 51 6.83 -11.34 6.25
C ILE A 51 6.64 -10.36 7.41
N LEU A 52 6.12 -9.17 7.13
CA LEU A 52 5.87 -8.15 8.15
C LEU A 52 4.87 -8.62 9.20
N PHE A 53 3.80 -9.33 8.79
CA PHE A 53 2.84 -9.91 9.72
C PHE A 53 3.51 -10.91 10.68
N VAL A 54 4.34 -11.83 10.18
CA VAL A 54 5.04 -12.80 11.04
C VAL A 54 5.97 -12.08 12.02
N LEU A 55 6.74 -11.10 11.55
CA LEU A 55 7.66 -10.32 12.38
C LEU A 55 6.96 -9.40 13.39
N PHE A 56 5.74 -8.97 13.08
CA PHE A 56 4.91 -8.20 13.99
C PHE A 56 4.42 -9.04 15.17
N GLU A 57 4.06 -10.30 14.92
CA GLU A 57 3.60 -11.22 15.96
C GLU A 57 4.75 -11.78 16.81
N ALA A 58 5.93 -12.04 16.22
CA ALA A 58 7.08 -12.57 16.94
C ALA A 58 8.42 -12.26 16.27
N GLU A 59 9.46 -12.07 17.08
CA GLU A 59 10.85 -12.07 16.61
C GLU A 59 11.26 -13.51 16.24
N VAL A 60 11.54 -13.75 14.96
CA VAL A 60 11.86 -15.08 14.43
C VAL A 60 13.07 -15.03 13.50
N CYS A 61 13.79 -16.15 13.37
CA CYS A 61 14.93 -16.23 12.46
C CYS A 61 14.49 -16.47 11.01
N VAL A 62 15.43 -16.31 10.06
CA VAL A 62 15.17 -16.51 8.62
C VAL A 62 14.69 -17.93 8.29
N CYS A 63 15.13 -18.94 9.06
CA CYS A 63 14.71 -20.33 8.88
C CYS A 63 13.22 -20.51 9.24
N ASP A 64 12.78 -19.90 10.34
CA ASP A 64 11.40 -19.97 10.79
C ASP A 64 10.47 -19.20 9.85
N LEU A 65 10.88 -18.04 9.36
CA LEU A 65 10.15 -17.30 8.31
C LEU A 65 9.98 -18.12 7.04
N ALA A 66 11.05 -18.77 6.58
CA ALA A 66 11.02 -19.63 5.41
C ALA A 66 10.01 -20.77 5.59
N ASN A 67 10.01 -21.40 6.77
CA ASN A 67 9.07 -22.46 7.10
C ASN A 67 7.61 -21.95 7.20
N ALA A 68 7.37 -20.88 7.96
CA ALA A 68 6.05 -20.30 8.15
C ALA A 68 5.42 -19.81 6.84
N LEU A 69 6.24 -19.30 5.92
CA LEU A 69 5.76 -18.75 4.66
C LEU A 69 5.78 -19.74 3.50
N ASN A 70 6.29 -20.96 3.72
CA ASN A 70 6.51 -21.99 2.71
C ASN A 70 7.36 -21.49 1.53
N MET A 71 8.52 -20.91 1.85
CA MET A 71 9.46 -20.33 0.89
C MET A 71 10.88 -20.77 1.19
N THR A 72 11.79 -20.63 0.23
CA THR A 72 13.21 -20.86 0.49
C THR A 72 13.80 -19.74 1.33
N GLN A 73 14.83 -20.05 2.13
CA GLN A 73 15.57 -19.02 2.88
C GLN A 73 16.18 -17.95 1.96
N SER A 74 16.59 -18.32 0.74
CA SER A 74 17.09 -17.37 -0.25
C SER A 74 16.03 -16.37 -0.70
N ALA A 75 14.79 -16.83 -0.91
CA ALA A 75 13.67 -15.96 -1.27
C ALA A 75 13.30 -15.01 -0.11
N ILE A 76 13.27 -15.52 1.13
CA ILE A 76 13.05 -14.67 2.31
C ILE A 76 14.15 -13.63 2.47
N SER A 77 15.42 -14.03 2.34
CA SER A 77 16.57 -13.12 2.46
C SER A 77 16.52 -12.00 1.41
N HIS A 78 16.07 -12.31 0.20
CA HIS A 78 15.87 -11.32 -0.86
C HIS A 78 14.79 -10.30 -0.49
N GLN A 79 13.62 -10.76 0.00
CA GLN A 79 12.53 -9.87 0.41
C GLN A 79 12.92 -9.00 1.62
N LEU A 80 13.62 -9.57 2.61
CA LEU A 80 14.14 -8.82 3.77
C LEU A 80 15.13 -7.73 3.34
N ARG A 81 15.98 -7.98 2.34
CA ARG A 81 16.88 -6.96 1.80
C ARG A 81 16.11 -5.79 1.17
N ILE A 82 15.02 -6.07 0.47
CA ILE A 82 14.16 -5.04 -0.12
C ILE A 82 13.50 -4.21 0.99
N LEU A 83 12.93 -4.85 2.00
CA LEU A 83 12.33 -4.16 3.16
C LEU A 83 13.35 -3.23 3.84
N LYS A 84 14.53 -3.75 4.15
CA LYS A 84 15.63 -2.97 4.76
C LYS A 84 16.08 -1.79 3.91
N ALA A 85 16.13 -1.95 2.59
CA ALA A 85 16.50 -0.86 1.67
C ALA A 85 15.46 0.28 1.67
N ASN A 86 14.20 -0.03 1.97
CA ASN A 86 13.11 0.94 2.10
C ASN A 86 12.93 1.44 3.55
N LYS A 87 13.91 1.20 4.43
CA LYS A 87 13.89 1.58 5.85
C LYS A 87 12.72 0.99 6.64
N LEU A 88 12.27 -0.20 6.24
CA LEU A 88 11.30 -1.04 6.95
C LEU A 88 11.97 -2.28 7.55
#